data_AF-A0A368Y4S7-F1
#
_entry.id   AF-A0A368Y4S7-F1
#
_cell.length_a   1.000
_cell.length_b   1.000
_cell.length_c   1.000
_cell.angle_alpha   90.00
_cell.angle_beta   90.00
_cell.angle_gamma   90.00
#
_symmetry.space_group_name_H-M   'P 1'
#
loop_
_entity.id
_entity.type
_entity.pdbx_description
1 polymer ?
#
loop_
_entity_poly.entity_id
_entity_poly.type
_entity_poly.pdbx_seq_one_letter_code
_entity_poly.pdbx_strand_id
1 'polypeptide(L)'
;MYVTLEVPGFHCVEGFFRIAAAVDEPGVMNVQIFGTEDCIHTLSTLLMHGPVDAELFGKPIRMRHFNILNQADRRRIAMTVHYEERDRQY
;
A
#
# COMPACT_ATOMS: atom_id res chain seq x y z
N MET A 1 6.39 10.93 -11.85
CA MET A 1 7.40 10.03 -11.25
C MET A 1 6.63 8.85 -10.68
N TYR A 2 6.86 7.62 -11.15
CA TYR A 2 6.18 6.42 -10.65
C TYR A 2 7.08 5.79 -9.59
N VAL A 3 6.56 5.59 -8.37
CA VAL A 3 7.34 5.05 -7.25
C VAL A 3 6.98 3.58 -7.08
N THR A 4 7.98 2.73 -7.18
CA THR A 4 7.89 1.33 -6.75
C THR A 4 8.10 1.32 -5.23
N LEU A 5 7.03 1.24 -4.44
CA LEU A 5 7.20 0.88 -3.03
C LEU A 5 7.48 -0.61 -2.97
N GLU A 6 8.66 -0.99 -2.49
CA GLU A 6 8.85 -2.31 -1.92
C GLU A 6 8.08 -2.33 -0.59
N VAL A 7 6.81 -2.73 -0.67
CA VAL A 7 5.99 -2.97 0.51
C VAL A 7 6.60 -4.17 1.25
N PRO A 8 7.15 -4.00 2.47
CA PRO A 8 7.86 -5.05 3.18
C PRO A 8 6.83 -6.09 3.61
N GLY A 9 6.73 -7.14 2.79
CA GLY A 9 5.76 -8.23 2.96
C GLY A 9 5.11 -8.73 1.67
N PHE A 10 5.26 -8.07 0.52
CA PHE A 10 4.74 -8.57 -0.77
C PHE A 10 5.82 -9.24 -1.62
N HIS A 11 6.77 -9.94 -1.00
CA HIS A 11 7.64 -10.86 -1.72
C HIS A 11 6.79 -12.02 -2.25
N CYS A 12 6.38 -11.92 -3.51
CA CYS A 12 5.93 -13.02 -4.35
C CYS A 12 4.83 -13.91 -3.75
N VAL A 13 3.62 -13.38 -3.62
CA VAL A 13 2.43 -14.25 -3.72
C VAL A 13 2.07 -14.29 -5.20
N GLU A 14 2.07 -15.47 -5.82
CA GLU A 14 1.57 -15.65 -7.19
C GLU A 14 0.19 -14.97 -7.32
N GLY A 15 0.10 -13.86 -8.06
CA GLY A 15 -1.16 -13.18 -8.32
C GLY A 15 -1.13 -11.65 -8.29
N PHE A 16 -0.18 -10.99 -7.63
CA PHE A 16 0.00 -9.54 -7.81
C PHE A 16 0.81 -9.24 -9.07
N PHE A 17 0.31 -8.35 -9.93
CA PHE A 17 0.98 -8.01 -11.18
C PHE A 17 1.44 -6.55 -11.26
N ARG A 18 0.87 -5.64 -10.45
CA ARG A 18 1.32 -4.26 -10.41
C ARG A 18 0.97 -3.56 -9.09
N ILE A 19 1.93 -2.84 -8.53
CA ILE A 19 1.73 -1.90 -7.43
C ILE A 19 2.28 -0.55 -7.89
N ALA A 20 1.49 0.51 -7.75
CA ALA A 20 1.90 1.87 -8.05
C ALA A 20 1.49 2.77 -6.89
N ALA A 21 2.38 3.66 -6.47
CA ALA A 21 2.01 4.72 -5.56
C ALA A 21 2.53 6.09 -6.03
N ALA A 22 1.79 7.12 -5.63
CA ALA A 22 2.15 8.51 -5.83
C ALA A 22 1.85 9.27 -4.54
N VAL A 23 2.84 10.00 -4.02
CA VAL A 23 2.62 10.95 -2.93
C VAL A 23 1.84 12.12 -3.49
N ASP A 24 0.71 12.44 -2.86
CA ASP A 24 -0.14 13.56 -3.24
C ASP A 24 0.29 14.82 -2.48
N GLU A 25 0.38 14.67 -1.16
CA GLU A 25 0.85 15.69 -0.22
C GLU A 25 1.65 15.03 0.92
N PRO A 26 2.42 15.80 1.73
CA PRO A 26 3.18 15.24 2.83
C PRO A 26 2.29 14.40 3.78
N GLY A 27 2.66 13.13 3.98
CA GLY A 27 1.90 12.19 4.81
C GLY A 27 0.69 11.54 4.13
N VAL A 28 0.43 11.81 2.85
CA VAL A 28 -0.67 11.20 2.08
C VAL A 28 -0.17 10.66 0.74
N MET A 29 -0.52 9.42 0.41
CA MET A 29 -0.22 8.82 -0.89
C MET A 29 -1.43 8.12 -1.49
N ASN A 30 -1.53 8.16 -2.81
CA ASN A 30 -2.47 7.36 -3.58
C ASN A 30 -1.77 6.08 -4.01
N VAL A 31 -2.39 4.93 -3.70
CA VAL A 31 -1.86 3.60 -3.98
C VAL A 31 -2.85 2.86 -4.88
N GLN A 32 -2.32 2.23 -5.92
CA GLN A 32 -3.05 1.32 -6.79
C GLN A 32 -2.35 -0.03 -6.80
N ILE A 33 -3.08 -1.06 -6.40
CA ILE A 33 -2.62 -2.44 -6.40
C ILE A 33 -3.50 -3.22 -7.35
N PHE A 34 -2.89 -4.00 -8.21
CA PHE A 34 -3.56 -4.86 -9.15
C PHE A 34 -3.09 -6.30 -8.98
N GLY A 35 -4.05 -7.22 -8.94
CA GLY A 35 -3.79 -8.63 -8.69
C GLY A 35 -4.96 -9.53 -9.09
N THR A 36 -4.76 -10.84 -8.90
CA THR A 36 -5.84 -11.83 -8.93
C THR A 36 -6.85 -11.56 -7.81
N GLU A 37 -8.07 -12.05 -7.98
CA GLU A 37 -9.15 -11.84 -7.02
C GLU A 37 -8.79 -12.32 -5.60
N ASP A 38 -8.17 -13.50 -5.49
CA ASP A 38 -7.74 -14.08 -4.21
C ASP A 38 -6.66 -13.23 -3.51
N CYS A 39 -5.74 -12.66 -4.29
CA CYS A 39 -4.69 -11.77 -3.77
C CYS A 39 -5.27 -10.45 -3.27
N ILE A 40 -6.17 -9.84 -4.04
CA ILE A 40 -6.85 -8.60 -3.66
C ILE A 40 -7.72 -8.81 -2.42
N HIS A 41 -8.40 -9.95 -2.32
CA HIS A 41 -9.18 -10.30 -1.13
C HIS A 41 -8.28 -10.44 0.11
N THR A 42 -7.17 -11.17 -0.01
CA THR A 42 -6.20 -11.36 1.09
C THR A 42 -5.60 -10.05 1.55
N LEU A 43 -5.17 -9.19 0.62
CA LEU A 43 -4.67 -7.85 0.92
C LEU A 43 -5.73 -6.99 1.62
N SER A 44 -6.98 -7.02 1.16
CA SER A 44 -8.07 -6.27 1.80
C SER A 44 -8.22 -6.68 3.27
N THR A 45 -8.13 -7.98 3.56
CA THR A 45 -8.15 -8.50 4.94
C THR A 45 -6.94 -8.03 5.74
N LEU A 46 -5.72 -8.06 5.17
CA LEU A 46 -4.51 -7.56 5.83
C LEU A 46 -4.62 -6.06 6.20
N LEU A 47 -5.17 -5.24 5.31
CA LEU A 47 -5.37 -3.81 5.55
C LEU A 47 -6.36 -3.53 6.71
N MET A 48 -7.26 -4.47 7.01
CA MET A 48 -8.16 -4.36 8.17
C MET A 48 -7.47 -4.69 9.50
N HIS A 49 -6.33 -5.38 9.51
CA HIS A 49 -5.64 -5.80 10.72
C HIS A 49 -4.77 -4.72 11.37
N GLY A 50 -4.67 -3.54 10.76
CA GLY A 50 -4.13 -2.35 11.38
C GLY A 50 -2.96 -1.73 10.60
N PRO A 51 -2.13 -0.92 11.29
CA PRO A 51 -1.07 -0.18 10.63
C PRO A 51 -0.06 -1.11 9.96
N VAL A 52 0.34 -0.75 8.73
CA VAL A 52 1.34 -1.48 7.95
C VAL A 52 2.63 -0.68 7.94
N ASP A 53 3.73 -1.28 8.41
CA ASP A 53 5.05 -0.68 8.26
C ASP A 53 5.50 -0.86 6.80
N ALA A 54 6.08 0.20 6.20
CA ALA A 54 6.51 0.20 4.81
C ALA A 54 7.77 1.03 4.57
N GLU A 55 8.30 1.00 3.35
CA GLU A 55 9.42 1.84 2.94
C GLU A 55 9.04 2.72 1.75
N LEU A 56 9.24 4.02 1.89
CA LEU A 56 8.99 5.02 0.84
C LEU A 56 10.29 5.80 0.60
N PHE A 57 10.85 5.69 -0.60
CA PHE A 57 12.12 6.35 -0.98
C PHE A 57 13.29 6.08 -0.01
N GLY A 58 13.45 4.85 0.47
CA GLY A 58 14.52 4.52 1.42
C GLY A 58 14.21 4.90 2.88
N LYS A 59 13.06 5.53 3.14
CA LYS A 59 12.64 5.92 4.48
C LYS A 59 11.60 4.96 5.03
N PRO A 60 11.78 4.48 6.27
CA PRO A 60 10.75 3.71 6.93
C PRO A 60 9.55 4.62 7.22
N ILE A 61 8.37 4.15 6.82
CA ILE A 61 7.09 4.81 7.06
C ILE A 61 6.14 3.85 7.76
N ARG A 62 5.14 4.40 8.44
CA ARG A 62 4.02 3.63 9.00
C ARG A 62 2.72 4.10 8.40
N MET A 63 2.08 3.25 7.62
CA MET A 63 0.75 3.48 7.06
C MET A 63 -0.30 3.25 8.15
N ARG A 64 -1.16 4.24 8.40
CA ARG A 64 -2.10 4.26 9.54
C ARG A 64 -3.56 4.16 9.10
N HIS A 65 -3.93 4.93 8.08
CA HIS A 65 -5.29 4.96 7.55
C HIS A 65 -5.29 4.62 6.08
N PHE A 66 -6.22 3.75 5.69
CA PHE A 66 -6.43 3.30 4.33
C PHE A 66 -7.87 3.65 3.94
N ASN A 67 -8.04 4.47 2.91
CA ASN A 67 -9.34 4.82 2.36
C ASN A 67 -9.49 4.19 0.97
N ILE A 68 -10.21 3.08 0.88
CA ILE A 68 -10.42 2.35 -0.38
C ILE A 68 -11.45 3.09 -1.24
N LEU A 69 -11.03 3.46 -2.45
CA LEU A 69 -11.79 4.27 -3.40
C LEU A 69 -12.68 3.43 -4.33
N ASN A 70 -12.41 2.13 -4.46
CA ASN A 70 -13.10 1.24 -5.40
C ASN A 70 -13.55 -0.07 -4.73
N GLN A 71 -14.76 -0.06 -4.17
CA GLN A 71 -15.28 -1.21 -3.42
C GLN A 71 -15.84 -2.37 -4.27
N ALA A 72 -15.92 -2.22 -5.60
CA ALA A 72 -16.52 -3.23 -6.49
C ALA A 72 -15.52 -3.88 -7.46
N ASP A 73 -14.26 -3.45 -7.46
CA ASP A 73 -13.24 -3.94 -8.39
C ASP A 73 -12.44 -5.07 -7.74
N ARG A 74 -12.76 -6.30 -8.12
CA ARG A 74 -12.17 -7.48 -7.48
C ARG A 74 -10.71 -7.73 -7.85
N ARG A 75 -10.17 -7.01 -8.84
CA ARG A 75 -8.79 -7.19 -9.35
C ARG A 75 -7.91 -5.98 -9.10
N ARG A 76 -8.45 -4.95 -8.45
CA ARG A 76 -7.71 -3.72 -8.17
C ARG A 76 -8.17 -3.12 -6.86
N ILE A 77 -7.23 -2.68 -6.04
CA ILE A 77 -7.49 -1.73 -4.96
C ILE A 77 -6.86 -0.41 -5.33
N ALA A 78 -7.67 0.63 -5.40
CA ALA A 78 -7.26 2.01 -5.41
C ALA A 78 -7.58 2.58 -4.03
N MET A 79 -6.60 3.16 -3.37
CA MET A 79 -6.77 3.70 -2.03
C MET A 79 -5.92 4.94 -1.80
N THR A 80 -6.39 5.79 -0.89
CA THR A 80 -5.57 6.85 -0.28
C THR A 80 -5.04 6.34 1.05
N VAL A 81 -3.75 6.55 1.30
CA VAL A 81 -3.05 6.05 2.49
C VAL A 81 -2.44 7.22 3.23
N HIS A 82 -2.78 7.37 4.51
CA HIS A 82 -2.08 8.28 5.41
C HIS A 82 -0.92 7.54 6.06
N TYR A 83 0.26 8.13 6.01
CA TYR A 83 1.48 7.57 6.57
C TYR A 83 2.25 8.58 7.41
N GLU A 84 3.00 8.07 8.37
CA GLU A 84 3.94 8.83 9.19
C GLU A 84 5.36 8.37 8.85
N GLU A 85 6.30 9.31 8.65
CA GLU A 85 7.72 8.94 8.63
C GLU A 85 8.10 8.43 10.01
N ARG A 86 8.73 7.25 10.08
CA ARG A 86 9.41 6.86 11.32
C ARG A 86 10.74 7.57 11.33
N ASP A 87 10.91 8.53 12.22
CA ASP A 87 12.25 8.96 12.59
C ASP A 87 13.04 7.71 12.97
N ARG A 88 14.15 7.47 12.28
CA ARG A 88 15.14 6.49 12.74
C ARG A 88 15.63 7.02 14.09
N GLN A 89 14.99 6.60 15.18
CA GLN A 89 15.54 6.74 16.52
C GLN A 89 16.81 5.89 16.54
N TYR A 90 17.93 6.55 16.24
CA TYR A 90 19.28 6.09 16.53
C TYR A 90 19.60 6.36 17.99
#